data_AF-A0A6P0U8G2-F1
#
_entry.id   AF-A0A6P0U8G2-F1
#
_cell.length_a   1.000
_cell.length_b   1.000
_cell.length_c   1.000
_cell.angle_alpha   90.00
_cell.angle_beta   90.00
_cell.angle_gamma   90.00
#
_symmetry.space_group_name_H-M   'P 1'
#
loop_
_entity.id
_entity.type
_entity.pdbx_description
1 polymer ?
#
loop_
_entity_poly.entity_id
_entity_poly.type
_entity_poly.pdbx_seq_one_letter_code
_entity_poly.pdbx_strand_id
1 'polypeptide(L)'
;MKNRRIILVMGVFLLNSCIVKSLFPFYTKDSISFERKFIGKWHDEKNNYCEVFSFKEMYLKDKKVSSPEDLSPEDLEEYKMYKDGYYVELSDEDRNASFVAMPFKIRDQLFLDFSLFDVDMNTINPVATGHFVGMHTLAKLEFSNDNNSVELLWFSEKKLVQLLDEDRIKIKHERTGVNQSGYLLTASSEELERFITKYIDSDIQDKWKGETIQYYFKR
;
A
#
# COMPACT_ATOMS: atom_id res chain seq x y z
N MET A 1 4.75 51.32 19.53
CA MET A 1 4.87 49.89 19.89
C MET A 1 3.87 49.11 19.05
N LYS A 2 4.34 48.46 17.98
CA LYS A 2 3.51 47.89 16.92
C LYS A 2 3.14 46.45 17.30
N ASN A 3 1.86 46.20 17.55
CA ASN A 3 1.32 44.92 18.02
C ASN A 3 1.80 43.75 17.14
N ARG A 4 2.66 42.90 17.69
CA ARG A 4 2.95 41.58 17.12
C ARG A 4 1.72 40.71 17.34
N ARG A 5 0.94 40.47 16.29
CA ARG A 5 -0.07 39.41 16.28
C ARG A 5 0.68 38.08 16.37
N ILE A 6 0.70 37.47 17.55
CA ILE A 6 1.09 36.08 17.72
C ILE A 6 -0.04 35.26 17.12
N ILE A 7 0.14 34.79 15.88
CA ILE A 7 -0.72 33.77 15.29
C ILE A 7 -0.29 32.47 15.95
N LEU A 8 -1.10 32.00 16.89
CA LEU A 8 -0.94 30.71 17.53
C LEU A 8 -1.37 29.64 16.51
N VAL A 9 -0.40 29.13 15.75
CA VAL A 9 -0.58 27.96 14.86
C VAL A 9 -0.70 26.73 15.76
N MET A 10 -1.86 26.56 16.39
CA MET A 10 -2.27 25.29 17.00
C MET A 10 -2.90 24.44 15.90
N GLY A 11 -2.28 23.29 15.62
CA GLY A 11 -2.95 22.20 14.91
C GLY A 11 -2.29 21.74 13.60
N VAL A 12 -0.99 21.45 13.62
CA VAL A 12 -0.39 20.57 12.60
C VAL A 12 0.36 19.44 13.33
N PHE A 13 -0.39 18.55 13.98
CA PHE A 13 0.18 17.37 14.65
C PHE A 13 -0.73 16.12 14.54
N LEU A 14 -1.41 15.95 13.40
CA LEU A 14 -2.18 14.72 13.11
C LEU A 14 -1.81 14.11 11.74
N LEU A 15 -0.55 14.19 11.33
CA LEU A 15 -0.06 13.48 10.15
C LEU A 15 0.38 12.03 10.50
N ASN A 16 -0.34 11.36 11.41
CA ASN A 16 -0.19 9.91 11.51
C ASN A 16 -1.05 9.33 10.39
N SER A 17 -0.42 8.63 9.44
CA SER A 17 -1.16 7.89 8.42
C SER A 17 -2.14 6.94 9.10
N CYS A 18 -3.38 6.84 8.62
CA CYS A 18 -4.31 5.84 9.13
C CYS A 18 -3.98 4.41 8.63
N ILE A 19 -2.86 4.21 7.94
CA ILE A 19 -2.49 2.96 7.27
C ILE A 19 -1.24 2.36 7.92
N VAL A 20 -1.29 1.07 8.21
CA VAL A 20 -0.15 0.29 8.69
C VAL A 20 0.98 0.26 7.67
N LYS A 21 2.20 0.47 8.15
CA LYS A 21 3.43 0.39 7.36
C LYS A 21 4.26 -0.81 7.79
N SER A 22 4.91 -1.45 6.82
CA SER A 22 5.93 -2.46 7.08
C SER A 22 7.19 -2.23 6.28
N LEU A 23 8.33 -2.63 6.85
CA LEU A 23 9.61 -2.68 6.17
C LEU A 23 9.69 -3.84 5.17
N PHE A 24 8.96 -4.93 5.43
CA PHE A 24 8.96 -6.12 4.59
C PHE A 24 7.59 -6.31 3.93
N PRO A 25 7.53 -6.99 2.77
CA PRO A 25 6.26 -7.27 2.12
C PRO A 25 5.34 -8.15 2.98
N PHE A 26 4.04 -7.93 2.90
CA PHE A 26 2.99 -8.70 3.57
C PHE A 26 2.71 -10.06 2.92
N TYR A 27 3.46 -10.44 1.89
CA TYR A 27 3.31 -11.67 1.12
C TYR A 27 4.62 -12.45 1.02
N THR A 28 4.51 -13.75 0.79
CA THR A 28 5.56 -14.65 0.35
C THR A 28 5.35 -15.01 -1.12
N LYS A 29 6.38 -15.55 -1.78
CA LYS A 29 6.26 -15.92 -3.21
C LYS A 29 5.15 -16.94 -3.48
N ASP A 30 4.88 -17.81 -2.51
CA ASP A 30 3.92 -18.91 -2.65
C ASP A 30 2.46 -18.46 -2.52
N SER A 31 2.20 -17.27 -1.96
CA SER A 31 0.85 -16.72 -1.80
C SER A 31 0.42 -15.80 -2.93
N ILE A 32 1.35 -15.41 -3.83
CA ILE A 32 1.08 -14.52 -4.95
C ILE A 32 -0.05 -15.11 -5.81
N SER A 33 -1.08 -14.30 -6.07
CA SER A 33 -2.27 -14.74 -6.81
C SER A 33 -2.85 -13.57 -7.60
N PHE A 34 -2.47 -13.48 -8.87
CA PHE A 34 -2.95 -12.44 -9.78
C PHE A 34 -4.44 -12.59 -10.14
N GLU A 35 -5.16 -11.47 -10.19
CA GLU A 35 -6.60 -11.40 -10.47
C GLU A 35 -6.89 -10.37 -11.58
N ARG A 36 -6.99 -10.86 -12.83
CA ARG A 36 -7.18 -10.03 -14.03
C ARG A 36 -8.36 -9.07 -13.93
N LYS A 37 -9.40 -9.41 -13.15
CA LYS A 37 -10.59 -8.58 -12.95
C LYS A 37 -10.29 -7.19 -12.37
N PHE A 38 -9.17 -7.04 -11.65
CA PHE A 38 -8.75 -5.76 -11.09
C PHE A 38 -8.20 -4.79 -12.15
N ILE A 39 -7.72 -5.29 -13.29
CA ILE A 39 -7.25 -4.44 -14.40
C ILE A 39 -8.41 -3.60 -14.94
N GLY A 40 -8.18 -2.30 -15.07
CA GLY A 40 -9.16 -1.36 -15.57
C GLY A 40 -8.94 0.04 -15.03
N LYS A 41 -9.81 0.95 -15.47
CA LYS A 41 -9.95 2.28 -14.89
C LYS A 41 -11.13 2.23 -13.93
N TRP A 42 -10.93 2.73 -12.74
CA TRP A 42 -11.94 2.80 -11.72
C TRP A 42 -12.02 4.22 -11.18
N HIS A 43 -13.22 4.68 -10.83
CA HIS A 43 -13.42 6.01 -10.26
C HIS A 43 -14.41 5.98 -9.09
N ASP A 44 -14.27 6.91 -8.15
CA ASP A 44 -15.23 7.07 -7.06
C ASP A 44 -16.18 8.26 -7.31
N GLU A 45 -17.09 8.50 -6.37
CA GLU A 45 -18.06 9.61 -6.45
C GLU A 45 -17.41 11.00 -6.29
N LYS A 46 -16.15 11.05 -5.83
CA LYS A 46 -15.37 12.28 -5.64
C LYS A 46 -14.41 12.53 -6.81
N ASN A 47 -14.54 11.78 -7.90
CA ASN A 47 -13.63 11.81 -9.06
C ASN A 47 -12.17 11.47 -8.70
N ASN A 48 -11.94 10.66 -7.67
CA ASN A 48 -10.65 10.00 -7.51
C ASN A 48 -10.57 8.84 -8.50
N TYR A 49 -9.41 8.64 -9.12
CA TYR A 49 -9.20 7.56 -10.08
C TYR A 49 -8.21 6.52 -9.55
N CYS A 50 -8.44 5.28 -9.95
CA CYS A 50 -7.55 4.15 -9.78
C CYS A 50 -7.39 3.49 -11.15
N GLU A 51 -6.27 3.72 -11.82
CA GLU A 51 -5.94 3.05 -13.07
C GLU A 51 -5.00 1.89 -12.78
N VAL A 52 -5.42 0.69 -13.19
CA VAL A 52 -4.73 -0.55 -12.88
C VAL A 52 -4.30 -1.24 -14.17
N PHE A 53 -3.01 -1.50 -14.29
CA PHE A 53 -2.40 -2.20 -15.42
C PHE A 53 -1.67 -3.46 -14.93
N SER A 54 -1.54 -4.46 -15.79
CA SER A 54 -0.56 -5.53 -15.54
C SER A 54 0.84 -4.92 -15.53
N PHE A 55 1.60 -5.14 -14.45
CA PHE A 55 2.95 -4.61 -14.35
C PHE A 55 3.82 -5.09 -15.53
N LYS A 56 3.78 -6.40 -15.82
CA LYS A 56 4.50 -7.01 -16.93
C LYS A 56 4.22 -6.32 -18.27
N GLU A 57 2.96 -6.10 -18.61
CA GLU A 57 2.58 -5.52 -19.90
C GLU A 57 2.95 -4.03 -19.98
N MET A 58 2.72 -3.29 -18.89
CA MET A 58 3.06 -1.87 -18.79
C MET A 58 4.58 -1.67 -18.88
N TYR A 59 5.36 -2.43 -18.12
CA TYR A 59 6.81 -2.27 -18.01
C TYR A 59 7.53 -2.56 -19.33
N LEU A 60 7.18 -3.64 -20.03
CA LEU A 60 7.76 -3.92 -21.36
C LEU A 60 7.43 -2.82 -22.38
N LYS A 61 6.20 -2.28 -22.33
CA LYS A 61 5.77 -1.19 -23.18
C LYS A 61 6.54 0.10 -22.89
N ASP A 62 6.74 0.45 -21.61
CA ASP A 62 7.52 1.62 -21.19
C ASP A 62 8.98 1.53 -21.67
N LYS A 63 9.60 0.36 -21.48
CA LYS A 63 10.97 0.08 -21.94
C LYS A 63 11.08 -0.09 -23.47
N LYS A 64 9.96 -0.06 -24.20
CA LYS A 64 9.87 -0.19 -25.67
C LYS A 64 10.49 -1.50 -26.18
N VAL A 65 10.33 -2.57 -25.42
CA VAL A 65 10.78 -3.93 -25.78
C VAL A 65 9.60 -4.87 -25.96
N SER A 66 9.79 -5.93 -26.73
CA SER A 66 8.72 -6.92 -26.98
C SER A 66 8.79 -8.12 -26.02
N SER A 67 9.96 -8.38 -25.44
CA SER A 67 10.18 -9.54 -24.59
C SER A 67 11.14 -9.23 -23.42
N PRO A 68 11.03 -9.92 -22.27
CA PRO A 68 11.92 -9.72 -21.13
C PRO A 68 13.40 -9.99 -21.45
N GLU A 69 13.70 -10.81 -22.45
CA GLU A 69 15.07 -11.13 -22.86
C GLU A 69 15.80 -9.93 -23.47
N ASP A 70 15.06 -8.91 -23.94
CA ASP A 70 15.59 -7.68 -24.50
C ASP A 70 15.87 -6.61 -23.42
N LEU A 71 15.51 -6.87 -22.17
CA LEU A 71 15.74 -5.96 -21.05
C LEU A 71 17.22 -5.94 -20.65
N SER A 72 17.68 -4.80 -20.16
CA SER A 72 18.98 -4.73 -19.48
C SER A 72 18.98 -5.65 -18.24
N PRO A 73 20.15 -6.08 -17.74
CA PRO A 73 20.21 -6.92 -16.54
C PRO A 73 19.49 -6.32 -15.33
N GLU A 74 19.58 -5.00 -15.15
CA GLU A 74 18.93 -4.25 -14.07
C GLU A 74 17.40 -4.22 -14.26
N ASP A 75 16.93 -3.85 -15.46
CA ASP A 75 15.49 -3.84 -15.76
C ASP A 75 14.89 -5.26 -15.68
N LEU A 76 15.66 -6.30 -16.03
CA LEU A 76 15.23 -7.68 -15.94
C LEU A 76 15.06 -8.14 -14.49
N GLU A 77 15.90 -7.65 -13.57
CA GLU A 77 15.78 -7.94 -12.14
C GLU A 77 14.49 -7.33 -11.57
N GLU A 78 14.26 -6.04 -11.85
CA GLU A 78 13.03 -5.33 -11.45
C GLU A 78 11.78 -5.97 -12.08
N TYR A 79 11.83 -6.27 -13.37
CA TYR A 79 10.75 -6.98 -14.06
C TYR A 79 10.46 -8.33 -13.40
N LYS A 80 11.47 -9.13 -13.08
CA LYS A 80 11.28 -10.43 -12.41
C LYS A 80 10.67 -10.28 -11.02
N MET A 81 10.98 -9.19 -10.32
CA MET A 81 10.46 -8.90 -8.99
C MET A 81 8.96 -8.61 -9.02
N TYR A 82 8.48 -7.85 -10.01
CA TYR A 82 7.12 -7.29 -10.01
C TYR A 82 6.21 -7.75 -11.15
N LYS A 83 6.68 -8.60 -12.08
CA LYS A 83 5.89 -9.08 -13.25
C LYS A 83 4.53 -9.69 -12.91
N ASP A 84 4.37 -10.24 -11.71
CA ASP A 84 3.14 -10.88 -11.23
C ASP A 84 2.26 -9.91 -10.41
N GLY A 85 2.60 -8.61 -10.43
CA GLY A 85 1.88 -7.52 -9.79
C GLY A 85 1.14 -6.61 -10.77
N TYR A 86 0.54 -5.57 -10.20
CA TYR A 86 -0.06 -4.47 -10.94
C TYR A 86 0.83 -3.23 -10.85
N TYR A 87 0.81 -2.43 -11.91
CA TYR A 87 1.12 -1.01 -11.80
C TYR A 87 -0.20 -0.27 -11.56
N VAL A 88 -0.26 0.48 -10.47
CA VAL A 88 -1.46 1.18 -10.00
C VAL A 88 -1.18 2.67 -9.92
N GLU A 89 -1.95 3.45 -10.66
CA GLU A 89 -1.96 4.90 -10.54
C GLU A 89 -3.18 5.29 -9.71
N LEU A 90 -2.92 5.92 -8.56
CA LEU A 90 -3.96 6.54 -7.75
C LEU A 90 -3.88 8.05 -7.94
N SER A 91 -5.02 8.66 -8.26
CA SER A 91 -5.13 10.10 -8.38
C SER A 91 -6.34 10.68 -7.66
N ASP A 92 -6.14 11.86 -7.10
CA ASP A 92 -7.18 12.80 -6.70
C ASP A 92 -6.94 14.16 -7.36
N GLU A 93 -7.85 15.12 -7.20
CA GLU A 93 -7.93 16.42 -7.90
C GLU A 93 -6.60 16.92 -8.51
N ASP A 94 -5.56 17.07 -7.69
CA ASP A 94 -4.24 17.58 -8.12
C ASP A 94 -3.06 16.65 -7.77
N ARG A 95 -3.30 15.44 -7.24
CA ARG A 95 -2.24 14.57 -6.71
C ARG A 95 -2.29 13.20 -7.37
N ASN A 96 -1.16 12.79 -7.91
CA ASN A 96 -0.97 11.48 -8.53
C ASN A 96 0.14 10.73 -7.81
N ALA A 97 -0.02 9.42 -7.64
CA ALA A 97 1.04 8.54 -7.17
C ALA A 97 0.94 7.18 -7.86
N SER A 98 2.11 6.63 -8.20
CA SER A 98 2.25 5.35 -8.89
C SER A 98 2.86 4.30 -7.96
N PHE A 99 2.23 3.14 -7.93
CA PHE A 99 2.58 2.04 -7.04
C PHE A 99 2.76 0.74 -7.82
N VAL A 100 3.58 -0.15 -7.29
CA VAL A 100 3.39 -1.58 -7.52
C VAL A 100 2.41 -2.08 -6.46
N ALA A 101 1.38 -2.80 -6.89
CA ALA A 101 0.51 -3.56 -6.00
C ALA A 101 0.69 -5.05 -6.28
N MET A 102 1.30 -5.78 -5.36
CA MET A 102 1.48 -7.23 -5.46
C MET A 102 0.27 -7.97 -4.89
N PRO A 103 -0.49 -8.72 -5.72
CA PRO A 103 -1.64 -9.47 -5.23
C PRO A 103 -1.24 -10.79 -4.62
N PHE A 104 -1.85 -11.11 -3.49
CA PHE A 104 -1.67 -12.38 -2.82
C PHE A 104 -2.95 -12.84 -2.13
N LYS A 105 -3.06 -14.15 -1.90
CA LYS A 105 -4.20 -14.76 -1.22
C LYS A 105 -3.80 -15.43 0.07
N ILE A 106 -4.60 -15.19 1.10
CA ILE A 106 -4.55 -15.93 2.35
C ILE A 106 -5.97 -16.45 2.61
N ARG A 107 -6.10 -17.78 2.71
CA ARG A 107 -7.40 -18.45 2.57
C ARG A 107 -8.05 -18.04 1.24
N ASP A 108 -9.34 -17.73 1.24
CA ASP A 108 -10.09 -17.29 0.07
C ASP A 108 -10.19 -15.75 -0.03
N GLN A 109 -9.36 -15.01 0.72
CA GLN A 109 -9.36 -13.54 0.70
C GLN A 109 -8.18 -13.02 -0.12
N LEU A 110 -8.45 -12.03 -0.97
CA LEU A 110 -7.48 -11.37 -1.82
C LEU A 110 -6.96 -10.09 -1.16
N PHE A 111 -5.64 -9.94 -1.15
CA PHE A 111 -4.93 -8.80 -0.61
C PHE A 111 -3.99 -8.21 -1.66
N LEU A 112 -3.63 -6.95 -1.44
CA LEU A 112 -2.66 -6.20 -2.21
C LEU A 112 -1.62 -5.65 -1.23
N ASP A 113 -0.36 -5.92 -1.52
CA ASP A 113 0.78 -5.24 -0.92
C ASP A 113 1.20 -4.09 -1.83
N PHE A 114 1.08 -2.86 -1.34
CA PHE A 114 1.42 -1.65 -2.07
C PHE A 114 2.80 -1.12 -1.66
N SER A 115 3.64 -0.85 -2.65
CA SER A 115 4.90 -0.15 -2.54
C SER A 115 5.01 0.94 -3.60
N LEU A 116 5.67 2.06 -3.28
CA LEU A 116 5.95 3.12 -4.26
C LEU A 116 6.82 2.58 -5.39
N PHE A 117 6.48 2.92 -6.63
CA PHE A 117 7.22 2.46 -7.81
C PHE A 117 7.99 3.59 -8.48
N ASP A 118 7.28 4.63 -8.92
CA ASP A 118 7.89 5.74 -9.64
C ASP A 118 7.77 7.02 -8.81
N VAL A 119 8.89 7.38 -8.17
CA VAL A 119 9.08 8.68 -7.53
C VAL A 119 10.23 9.32 -8.26
N ASP A 120 10.01 10.48 -8.89
CA ASP A 120 11.07 11.22 -9.56
C ASP A 120 12.06 11.78 -8.54
N MET A 121 13.03 10.95 -8.17
CA MET A 121 14.07 11.29 -7.22
C MET A 121 15.00 12.40 -7.73
N ASN A 122 15.00 12.73 -9.03
CA ASN A 122 15.83 13.80 -9.58
C ASN A 122 15.33 15.19 -9.14
N THR A 123 14.06 15.29 -8.74
CA THR A 123 13.48 16.51 -8.17
C THR A 123 13.79 16.66 -6.68
N ILE A 124 14.34 15.61 -6.06
CA ILE A 124 14.62 15.53 -4.62
C ILE A 124 16.13 15.69 -4.40
N ASN A 125 16.52 16.44 -3.36
CA ASN A 125 17.93 16.59 -3.01
C ASN A 125 18.55 15.22 -2.64
N PRO A 126 19.79 14.89 -3.06
CA PRO A 126 20.41 13.58 -2.79
C PRO A 126 20.43 13.16 -1.31
N VAL A 127 20.58 14.12 -0.38
CA VAL A 127 20.52 13.83 1.05
C VAL A 127 19.12 13.38 1.44
N ALA A 128 18.08 14.04 0.93
CA ALA A 128 16.69 13.65 1.17
C ALA A 128 16.36 12.29 0.52
N THR A 129 16.89 12.01 -0.68
CA THR A 129 16.78 10.69 -1.33
C THR A 129 17.37 9.59 -0.43
N GLY A 130 18.52 9.84 0.21
CA GLY A 130 19.13 8.90 1.16
C GLY A 130 18.32 8.66 2.45
N HIS A 131 17.30 9.48 2.74
CA HIS A 131 16.38 9.26 3.85
C HIS A 131 15.12 8.49 3.43
N PHE A 132 14.96 8.21 2.14
CA PHE A 132 13.83 7.45 1.64
C PHE A 132 14.06 5.95 1.87
N VAL A 133 13.10 5.32 2.55
CA VAL A 133 13.07 3.88 2.75
C VAL A 133 11.76 3.39 2.13
N GLY A 134 11.86 2.49 1.16
CA GLY A 134 10.69 1.84 0.57
C GLY A 134 9.91 1.10 1.65
N MET A 135 8.61 1.40 1.73
CA MET A 135 7.71 0.78 2.72
C MET A 135 6.55 0.11 2.00
N HIS A 136 6.01 -0.90 2.68
CA HIS A 136 4.87 -1.68 2.25
C HIS A 136 3.63 -1.31 3.04
N THR A 137 2.48 -1.33 2.37
CA THR A 137 1.17 -1.11 2.98
C THR A 137 0.21 -2.19 2.52
N LEU A 138 -0.68 -2.63 3.41
CA LEU A 138 -1.60 -3.74 3.17
C LEU A 138 -2.99 -3.22 2.84
N ALA A 139 -3.60 -3.73 1.78
CA ALA A 139 -5.02 -3.55 1.50
C ALA A 139 -5.70 -4.90 1.21
N LYS A 140 -6.94 -5.07 1.69
CA LYS A 140 -7.81 -6.14 1.21
C LYS A 140 -8.56 -5.64 -0.03
N LEU A 141 -8.66 -6.48 -1.06
CA LEU A 141 -9.41 -6.20 -2.28
C LEU A 141 -10.69 -7.03 -2.31
N GLU A 142 -11.84 -6.37 -2.37
CA GLU A 142 -13.14 -7.00 -2.54
C GLU A 142 -13.78 -6.56 -3.87
N PHE A 143 -14.38 -7.50 -4.59
CA PHE A 143 -15.17 -7.21 -5.79
C PHE A 143 -16.66 -7.28 -5.44
N SER A 144 -17.47 -6.42 -6.06
CA SER A 144 -18.92 -6.62 -6.05
C SER A 144 -19.31 -7.87 -6.84
N ASN A 145 -20.49 -8.43 -6.54
CA ASN A 145 -21.01 -9.62 -7.21
C ASN A 145 -21.11 -9.46 -8.74
N ASP A 146 -21.41 -8.25 -9.21
CA ASP A 146 -21.49 -7.93 -10.64
C ASP A 146 -20.13 -7.55 -11.26
N ASN A 147 -19.06 -7.50 -10.46
CA ASN A 147 -17.70 -7.06 -10.81
C ASN A 147 -17.62 -5.63 -11.40
N ASN A 148 -18.63 -4.80 -11.18
CA ASN A 148 -18.62 -3.40 -11.63
C ASN A 148 -18.05 -2.43 -10.60
N SER A 149 -17.79 -2.90 -9.38
CA SER A 149 -17.11 -2.11 -8.36
C SER A 149 -16.09 -2.91 -7.57
N VAL A 150 -15.09 -2.21 -7.05
CA VAL A 150 -14.05 -2.74 -6.17
C VAL A 150 -13.96 -1.91 -4.91
N GLU A 151 -13.66 -2.59 -3.81
CA GLU A 151 -13.32 -1.98 -2.54
C GLU A 151 -11.86 -2.27 -2.20
N LEU A 152 -11.09 -1.20 -1.97
CA LEU A 152 -9.76 -1.27 -1.35
C LEU A 152 -9.90 -0.91 0.14
N LEU A 153 -9.71 -1.90 0.99
CA LEU A 153 -9.81 -1.78 2.45
C LEU A 153 -8.40 -1.84 3.03
N TRP A 154 -7.79 -0.68 3.25
CA TRP A 154 -6.42 -0.58 3.79
C TRP A 154 -6.31 -1.21 5.18
N PHE A 155 -5.14 -1.59 5.67
CA PHE A 155 -5.02 -2.07 7.05
C PHE A 155 -4.81 -0.89 8.00
N SER A 156 -5.72 -0.74 8.98
CA SER A 156 -5.77 0.44 9.85
C SER A 156 -4.66 0.44 10.91
N GLU A 157 -3.87 1.51 10.98
CA GLU A 157 -2.83 1.67 12.01
C GLU A 157 -3.47 1.69 13.40
N LYS A 158 -4.59 2.39 13.59
CA LYS A 158 -5.31 2.41 14.86
C LYS A 158 -5.74 1.02 15.32
N LYS A 159 -6.23 0.19 14.39
CA LYS A 159 -6.62 -1.19 14.69
C LYS A 159 -5.40 -2.02 15.10
N LEU A 160 -4.28 -1.88 14.40
CA LEU A 160 -3.02 -2.53 14.79
C LEU A 160 -2.60 -2.12 16.20
N VAL A 161 -2.64 -0.83 16.51
CA VAL A 161 -2.29 -0.31 17.85
C VAL A 161 -3.18 -0.90 18.92
N GLN A 162 -4.50 -0.89 18.71
CA GLN A 162 -5.44 -1.48 19.66
C GLN A 162 -5.10 -2.96 19.93
N LEU A 163 -4.78 -3.74 18.90
CA LEU A 163 -4.44 -5.15 19.05
C LEU A 163 -3.12 -5.38 19.79
N LEU A 164 -2.14 -4.48 19.62
CA LEU A 164 -0.87 -4.52 20.35
C LEU A 164 -1.07 -4.14 21.82
N ASP A 165 -1.81 -3.07 22.09
CA ASP A 165 -2.05 -2.56 23.44
C ASP A 165 -2.90 -3.54 24.28
N GLU A 166 -3.83 -4.26 23.64
CA GLU A 166 -4.65 -5.31 24.27
C GLU A 166 -3.92 -6.68 24.40
N ASP A 167 -2.62 -6.78 24.05
CA ASP A 167 -1.82 -8.02 23.94
C ASP A 167 -2.51 -9.14 23.12
N ARG A 168 -3.33 -8.75 22.14
CA ARG A 168 -4.06 -9.70 21.28
C ARG A 168 -3.20 -10.24 20.16
N ILE A 169 -2.13 -9.53 19.81
CA ILE A 169 -1.16 -9.92 18.80
C ILE A 169 0.27 -9.69 19.29
N LYS A 170 1.18 -10.54 18.83
CA LYS A 170 2.62 -10.37 19.02
C LYS A 170 3.26 -10.37 17.66
N ILE A 171 3.68 -9.19 17.22
CA ILE A 171 4.34 -8.98 15.94
C ILE A 171 5.49 -8.00 16.13
N LYS A 172 6.62 -8.25 15.47
CA LYS A 172 7.79 -7.38 15.57
C LYS A 172 7.47 -6.02 14.95
N HIS A 173 7.72 -4.98 15.72
CA HIS A 173 7.46 -3.61 15.34
C HIS A 173 8.40 -2.68 16.09
N GLU A 174 8.63 -1.50 15.51
CA GLU A 174 9.38 -0.42 16.13
C GLU A 174 8.50 0.82 16.24
N ARG A 175 8.75 1.61 17.28
CA ARG A 175 8.20 2.95 17.42
C ARG A 175 9.03 3.90 16.58
N THR A 176 8.37 4.77 15.83
CA THR A 176 9.02 5.69 14.90
C THR A 176 8.57 7.13 15.12
N GLY A 177 9.37 8.07 14.59
CA GLY A 177 9.18 9.51 14.80
C GLY A 177 9.84 10.03 16.07
N VAL A 178 10.06 11.35 16.11
CA VAL A 178 10.73 12.03 17.24
C VAL A 178 9.98 11.83 18.56
N ASN A 179 8.65 11.79 18.49
CA ASN A 179 7.75 11.57 19.61
C ASN A 179 7.34 10.10 19.80
N GLN A 180 7.92 9.16 19.04
CA GLN A 180 7.62 7.73 19.11
C GLN A 180 6.13 7.39 18.88
N SER A 181 5.39 8.24 18.15
CA SER A 181 3.95 8.04 17.93
C SER A 181 3.59 7.11 16.78
N GLY A 182 4.51 6.90 15.83
CA GLY A 182 4.27 6.03 14.68
C GLY A 182 4.67 4.59 14.95
N TYR A 183 4.06 3.66 14.22
CA TYR A 183 4.45 2.24 14.21
C TYR A 183 4.99 1.83 12.85
N LEU A 184 6.06 1.04 12.87
CA LEU A 184 6.61 0.37 11.70
C LEU A 184 6.74 -1.12 11.99
N LEU A 185 6.05 -1.96 11.23
CA LEU A 185 6.21 -3.41 11.34
C LEU A 185 7.56 -3.82 10.77
N THR A 186 8.34 -4.54 11.57
CA THR A 186 9.68 -5.07 11.23
C THR A 186 9.70 -6.60 11.18
N ALA A 187 8.53 -7.22 11.32
CA ALA A 187 8.34 -8.66 11.15
C ALA A 187 8.66 -9.09 9.71
N SER A 188 9.22 -10.29 9.57
CA SER A 188 9.46 -10.93 8.27
C SER A 188 8.15 -11.18 7.52
N SER A 189 8.21 -11.36 6.19
CA SER A 189 7.04 -11.66 5.36
C SER A 189 6.26 -12.89 5.85
N GLU A 190 6.94 -13.95 6.30
CA GLU A 190 6.30 -15.13 6.87
C GLU A 190 5.60 -14.85 8.21
N GLU A 191 6.16 -13.95 9.03
CA GLU A 191 5.52 -13.49 10.27
C GLU A 191 4.29 -12.61 9.97
N LEU A 192 4.37 -11.74 8.95
CA LEU A 192 3.27 -10.89 8.49
C LEU A 192 2.11 -11.72 7.93
N GLU A 193 2.38 -12.71 7.07
CA GLU A 193 1.33 -13.61 6.55
C GLU A 193 0.66 -14.44 7.66
N ARG A 194 1.46 -14.95 8.61
CA ARG A 194 0.91 -15.65 9.78
C ARG A 194 0.04 -14.73 10.63
N PHE A 195 0.44 -13.48 10.78
CA PHE A 195 -0.38 -12.47 11.45
C PHE A 195 -1.70 -12.25 10.71
N ILE A 196 -1.68 -12.03 9.39
CA ILE A 196 -2.91 -11.84 8.60
C ILE A 196 -3.80 -13.08 8.68
N THR A 197 -3.23 -14.29 8.61
CA THR A 197 -3.98 -15.54 8.75
C THR A 197 -4.71 -15.61 10.09
N LYS A 198 -3.98 -15.36 11.20
CA LYS A 198 -4.59 -15.33 12.53
C LYS A 198 -5.62 -14.22 12.67
N TYR A 199 -5.37 -13.06 12.05
CA TYR A 199 -6.29 -11.95 12.06
C TYR A 199 -7.60 -12.31 11.36
N ILE A 200 -7.54 -12.93 10.18
CA ILE A 200 -8.70 -13.48 9.47
C ILE A 200 -9.48 -14.46 10.34
N ASP A 201 -8.78 -15.41 10.96
CA ASP A 201 -9.38 -16.52 11.71
C ASP A 201 -9.91 -16.09 13.10
N SER A 202 -9.59 -14.88 13.57
CA SER A 202 -10.02 -14.40 14.90
C SER A 202 -11.50 -14.04 14.97
N ASP A 203 -12.03 -13.83 16.18
CA ASP A 203 -13.40 -13.40 16.46
C ASP A 203 -13.62 -11.87 16.41
N ILE A 204 -12.59 -11.12 16.00
CA ILE A 204 -12.62 -9.66 15.90
C ILE A 204 -13.73 -9.25 14.93
N GLN A 205 -14.64 -8.40 15.40
CA GLN A 205 -15.65 -7.76 14.55
C GLN A 205 -15.03 -6.61 13.75
N ASP A 206 -15.61 -6.34 12.59
CA ASP A 206 -15.24 -5.21 11.72
C ASP A 206 -13.74 -5.14 11.40
N LYS A 207 -13.14 -6.30 11.07
CA LYS A 207 -11.67 -6.41 10.86
C LYS A 207 -11.12 -5.44 9.83
N TRP A 208 -11.90 -5.18 8.79
CA TRP A 208 -11.52 -4.37 7.63
C TRP A 208 -12.44 -3.16 7.44
N LYS A 209 -13.56 -3.10 8.18
CA LYS A 209 -14.58 -2.06 8.07
C LYS A 209 -14.47 -1.07 9.25
N GLY A 210 -14.71 0.22 9.04
CA GLY A 210 -14.67 1.23 10.11
C GLY A 210 -13.55 2.27 9.95
N GLU A 211 -12.61 2.33 10.91
CA GLU A 211 -11.48 3.30 10.96
C GLU A 211 -10.38 3.05 9.90
N THR A 212 -10.83 2.66 8.72
CA THR A 212 -10.03 2.21 7.61
C THR A 212 -10.20 3.19 6.48
N ILE A 213 -9.12 3.50 5.76
CA ILE A 213 -9.29 4.17 4.48
C ILE A 213 -9.95 3.16 3.55
N GLN A 214 -11.09 3.55 2.98
CA GLN A 214 -11.86 2.72 2.06
C GLN A 214 -12.02 3.50 0.77
N TYR A 215 -11.60 2.88 -0.32
CA TYR A 215 -11.94 3.38 -1.64
C TYR A 215 -12.93 2.43 -2.27
N TYR A 216 -14.09 2.97 -2.60
CA TYR A 216 -15.10 2.29 -3.38
C TYR A 216 -15.05 2.89 -4.78
N PHE A 217 -14.59 2.09 -5.74
CA PHE A 217 -14.50 2.53 -7.12
C PHE A 217 -15.47 1.75 -8.00
N LYS A 218 -16.05 2.42 -8.99
CA LYS A 218 -16.86 1.84 -10.06
C LYS A 218 -16.10 1.89 -11.39
N ARG A 219 -16.42 0.97 -12.29
CA ARG A 219 -15.97 1.01 -13.70
C ARG A 219 -16.67 2.09 -14.51
#